data_AF-A0A8J7XBV1-F1
#
_entry.id   AF-A0A8J7XBV1-F1
#
_cell.length_a   1.000
_cell.length_b   1.000
_cell.length_c   1.000
_cell.angle_alpha   90.00
_cell.angle_beta   90.00
_cell.angle_gamma   90.00
#
_symmetry.space_group_name_H-M   'P 1'
#
loop_
_entity.id
_entity.type
_entity.pdbx_description
1 polymer ?
#
loop_
_entity_poly.entity_id
_entity_poly.type
_entity_poly.pdbx_seq_one_letter_code
_entity_poly.pdbx_strand_id
1 'polypeptide(L)' 'MYQRGFFGVGFYGFGLLFWVLVAFFVVLVWLGSRGKDRENEEEHLNILKRRYARGEITREEYNRMREELE' A
#
# COMPACT_ATOMS: atom_id res chain seq x y z
N MET A 1 -22.53 -11.97 -47.07
CA MET A 1 -21.96 -12.36 -45.76
C MET A 1 -21.35 -11.13 -45.11
N TYR A 2 -21.45 -11.01 -43.79
CA TYR A 2 -20.97 -9.92 -42.92
C TYR A 2 -21.82 -8.64 -42.84
N GLN A 3 -23.02 -8.76 -42.27
CA GLN A 3 -23.67 -7.63 -41.57
C GLN A 3 -24.35 -8.12 -40.28
N ARG A 4 -23.56 -8.68 -39.35
CA ARG A 4 -23.92 -8.80 -37.93
C ARG A 4 -22.62 -8.77 -37.14
N GLY A 5 -22.28 -7.64 -36.54
CA GLY A 5 -21.06 -7.55 -35.74
C GLY A 5 -20.78 -6.22 -35.06
N PHE A 6 -21.43 -5.12 -35.46
CA PHE A 6 -21.07 -3.79 -34.92
C PHE A 6 -21.92 -3.34 -33.72
N PHE A 7 -23.12 -3.89 -33.53
CA PHE A 7 -24.02 -3.47 -32.44
C PHE A 7 -23.78 -4.19 -31.10
N GLY A 8 -23.01 -5.28 -31.08
CA GLY A 8 -22.63 -5.99 -29.85
C GLY A 8 -21.32 -5.47 -29.22
N VAL A 9 -20.40 -4.96 -30.04
CA VAL A 9 -19.07 -4.53 -29.58
C VAL A 9 -19.13 -3.22 -28.80
N GLY A 10 -20.09 -2.34 -29.10
CA GLY A 10 -20.28 -1.08 -28.36
C GLY A 10 -20.70 -1.33 -26.90
N PHE A 11 -21.77 -2.08 -26.66
CA PHE A 11 -22.27 -2.32 -25.31
C PHE A 11 -21.36 -3.22 -24.46
N TYR A 12 -20.79 -4.28 -25.05
CA TYR A 12 -19.82 -5.13 -24.34
C TYR A 12 -18.46 -4.44 -24.15
N GLY A 13 -18.04 -3.59 -25.08
CA GLY A 13 -16.79 -2.81 -24.98
C GLY A 13 -16.85 -1.76 -23.88
N PHE A 14 -17.96 -1.03 -23.74
CA PHE A 14 -18.15 -0.07 -22.65
C PHE A 14 -18.21 -0.74 -21.27
N GLY A 15 -18.90 -1.89 -21.16
CA GLY A 15 -18.92 -2.66 -19.91
C GLY A 15 -17.54 -3.18 -19.50
N LEU A 16 -16.77 -3.70 -20.46
CA LEU A 16 -15.43 -4.22 -20.20
C LEU A 16 -14.44 -3.09 -19.85
N LEU A 17 -14.56 -1.94 -20.51
CA LEU A 17 -13.76 -0.74 -20.20
C LEU A 17 -14.00 -0.26 -18.76
N PHE A 18 -15.26 -0.29 -18.29
CA PHE A 18 -15.61 0.04 -16.91
C PHE A 18 -14.92 -0.87 -15.90
N TRP A 19 -14.96 -2.19 -16.11
CA TRP A 19 -14.29 -3.15 -15.22
C TRP A 19 -12.77 -2.98 -15.22
N VAL A 20 -12.15 -2.70 -16.37
CA VAL A 20 -10.72 -2.42 -16.47
C VAL A 20 -10.33 -1.15 -15.69
N LEU A 21 -11.12 -0.08 -15.79
CA LEU A 21 -10.91 1.15 -15.03
C LEU A 21 -11.04 0.93 -13.52
N VAL A 22 -12.05 0.18 -13.07
CA VAL A 22 -12.23 -0.15 -11.66
C VAL A 22 -11.03 -0.95 -11.14
N ALA A 23 -10.60 -1.99 -11.86
CA ALA A 23 -9.44 -2.78 -11.48
C ALA A 23 -8.15 -1.93 -11.42
N PHE A 24 -7.96 -1.04 -12.39
CA PHE A 24 -6.83 -0.11 -12.41
C PHE A 24 -6.80 0.81 -11.17
N PHE A 25 -7.94 1.40 -10.80
CA PHE A 25 -8.05 2.25 -9.60
C PHE A 25 -7.77 1.47 -8.31
N VAL A 26 -8.28 0.24 -8.18
CA VAL A 26 -8.02 -0.61 -7.01
C VAL A 26 -6.53 -0.90 -6.86
N VAL A 27 -5.84 -1.22 -7.97
CA VAL A 27 -4.39 -1.47 -7.96
C VAL A 27 -3.62 -0.21 -7.57
N LEU A 28 -3.99 0.97 -8.09
CA LEU A 28 -3.35 2.24 -7.72
C LEU A 28 -3.50 2.58 -6.24
N VAL A 29 -4.71 2.43 -5.68
CA VAL A 29 -4.97 2.67 -4.25
C VAL A 29 -4.18 1.68 -3.38
N TRP A 30 -4.11 0.42 -3.80
CA TRP A 30 -3.39 -0.61 -3.07
C TRP A 30 -1.86 -0.42 -3.13
N LEU A 31 -1.31 0.02 -4.27
CA LEU A 31 0.10 0.38 -4.40
C LEU A 31 0.46 1.61 -3.56
N GLY A 32 -0.41 2.63 -3.53
CA GLY A 32 -0.21 3.82 -2.70
C GLY A 32 -0.32 3.53 -1.20
N SER A 33 -1.13 2.54 -0.81
CA SER A 33 -1.28 2.13 0.59
C SER A 33 -0.08 1.31 1.09
N ARG A 34 0.59 0.54 0.22
CA ARG A 34 1.83 -0.20 0.57
C ARG A 34 3.03 0.67 0.89
N GLY A 35 3.00 1.96 0.54
CA GLY A 35 4.04 2.93 0.95
C GLY A 35 3.95 3.34 2.42
N LYS A 36 2.78 3.19 3.05
CA LYS A 36 2.51 3.64 4.43
C LYS A 36 2.92 2.63 5.52
N ASP A 37 2.97 1.34 5.19
CA ASP A 37 3.38 0.33 6.17
C ASP A 37 4.88 0.39 6.46
N ARG A 38 5.71 0.70 5.45
CA ARG A 38 7.15 0.94 5.64
C ARG A 38 7.47 2.22 6.40
N GLU A 39 6.68 3.26 6.19
CA GLU A 39 6.83 4.53 6.92
C GLU A 39 6.54 4.36 8.42
N ASN A 40 5.55 3.53 8.77
CA ASN A 40 5.24 3.23 10.18
C ASN A 40 6.36 2.45 10.88
N GLU A 41 7.00 1.50 10.21
CA GLU A 41 8.11 0.73 10.80
C GLU A 41 9.33 1.63 11.09
N GLU A 42 9.67 2.51 10.14
CA GLU A 42 10.70 3.53 10.34
C GLU A 42 10.32 4.54 11.44
N GLU A 43 9.04 4.88 11.58
CA GLU A 43 8.54 5.79 12.62
C GLU A 43 8.70 5.17 14.02
N HIS A 44 8.34 3.89 14.21
CA HIS A 44 8.48 3.21 15.50
C HIS A 44 9.95 3.13 15.97
N LEU A 45 10.86 2.77 15.07
CA LEU A 45 12.30 2.74 15.38
C LEU A 45 12.84 4.15 15.68
N ASN A 46 12.38 5.17 14.95
CA ASN A 46 12.75 6.55 15.22
C ASN A 46 12.28 7.03 16.60
N ILE A 47 11.07 6.66 17.04
CA ILE A 47 10.55 6.98 18.37
C ILE A 47 11.46 6.36 19.45
N LEU A 48 11.82 5.09 19.29
CA LEU A 48 12.73 4.38 20.21
C LEU A 48 14.08 5.10 20.34
N LYS A 49 14.69 5.43 19.19
CA LYS A 49 15.99 6.10 19.13
C LYS A 49 15.96 7.48 19.80
N ARG A 50 14.86 8.21 19.64
CA ARG A 50 14.65 9.52 20.28
C ARG A 50 14.56 9.43 21.79
N ARG A 51 13.90 8.39 22.33
CA ARG A 51 13.78 8.14 23.78
C ARG A 51 15.12 7.75 24.39
N TYR A 52 15.89 6.90 23.70
CA TYR A 52 17.24 6.52 24.10
C TYR A 52 18.17 7.74 24.14
N ALA A 53 18.12 8.61 23.13
CA ALA A 53 18.91 9.84 23.10
C ALA A 53 18.54 10.84 24.21
N ARG A 54 17.29 10.83 24.68
CA ARG A 54 16.85 11.61 25.85
C ARG A 54 17.21 10.96 27.19
N GLY A 55 17.72 9.72 27.18
CA GLY A 55 18.00 8.96 28.40
C GLY A 55 16.75 8.46 29.12
N GLU A 56 15.58 8.46 28.46
CA GLU A 56 14.32 7.98 29.01
C GLU A 56 14.25 6.44 29.08
N ILE A 57 15.08 5.77 28.28
CA ILE A 57 15.22 4.30 28.25
C ILE A 57 16.70 3.92 28.28
N THR A 58 16.98 2.80 28.92
CA THR A 58 18.31 2.20 29.01
C THR A 58 18.69 1.48 27.71
N ARG A 59 19.98 1.15 27.56
CA ARG A 59 20.47 0.43 26.37
C ARG A 59 19.86 -0.98 26.27
N GLU A 60 19.67 -1.64 27.41
CA GLU A 60 19.04 -2.95 27.53
C GLU A 60 17.57 -2.93 27.08
N GLU A 61 16.83 -1.86 27.44
CA GLU A 61 15.45 -1.67 27.03
C GLU A 61 15.33 -1.34 25.54
N TYR A 62 16.23 -0.50 25.01
CA TYR A 62 16.29 -0.20 23.58
C TYR A 62 16.57 -1.44 22.73
N ASN A 63 17.53 -2.27 23.15
CA ASN A 63 17.88 -3.50 22.41
C ASN A 63 16.73 -4.50 22.38
N ARG A 64 16.05 -4.73 23.51
CA ARG A 64 14.88 -5.64 23.56
C ARG A 64 13.76 -5.19 22.65
N MET A 65 13.40 -3.91 22.68
CA MET A 65 12.33 -3.37 21.83
C MET A 65 12.75 -3.32 20.34
N ARG A 66 14.03 -3.15 20.03
CA ARG A 66 14.53 -3.24 18.65
C ARG A 66 14.37 -4.65 18.07
N GLU A 67 14.70 -5.68 18.86
CA GLU A 67 14.52 -7.08 18.44
C GLU A 67 13.05 -7.47 18.27
N GLU A 68 12.12 -6.84 18.99
CA GLU A 68 10.68 -7.09 18.83
C GLU A 68 10.06 -6.37 17.62
N LEU A 69 10.69 -5.30 17.13
CA LEU A 69 10.20 -4.46 16.03
C LEU A 69 10.91 -4.74 14.69
N GLU A 70 11.92 -5.60 14.68
CA GLU A 70 12.67 -6.06 13.50
C GLU A 70 12.14 -7.43 13.04
#